data_AF-A0A932IJZ5-F1
#
_entry.id   AF-A0A932IJZ5-F1
#
_cell.length_a   1.000
_cell.length_b   1.000
_cell.length_c   1.000
_cell.angle_alpha   90.00
_cell.angle_beta   90.00
_cell.angle_gamma   90.00
#
_symmetry.space_group_name_H-M   'P 1'
#
loop_
_entity.id
_entity.type
_entity.pdbx_description
1 polymer ?
#
loop_
_entity_poly.entity_id
_entity_poly.type
_entity_poly.pdbx_seq_one_letter_code
_entity_poly.pdbx_strand_id
1 'polypeptide(L)'
;RPDLRPLHGVLLAVHAFQPVAELYAKMLEQGHPLSGNSSWRERFHKILQLDQQGAATVLAHAQPTPVGAPLFAEMRVLDERLAELERKLFAGGRALDADFDELAGHD
;
A
#
# COMPACT_ATOMS: atom_id res chain seq x y z
N ARG A 1 -0.09 -13.29 17.59
CA ARG A 1 1.12 -14.16 17.57
C ARG A 1 2.29 -13.27 17.16
N PRO A 2 3.46 -13.33 17.82
CA PRO A 2 4.63 -12.58 17.35
C PRO A 2 5.01 -13.03 15.94
N ASP A 3 5.32 -12.07 15.07
CA ASP A 3 5.81 -12.35 13.73
C ASP A 3 7.20 -13.01 13.83
N LEU A 4 7.33 -14.23 13.30
CA LEU A 4 8.57 -15.00 13.33
C LEU A 4 9.45 -14.74 12.10
N ARG A 5 8.96 -13.95 11.13
CA ARG A 5 9.72 -13.64 9.92
C ARG A 5 10.97 -12.83 10.28
N PRO A 6 12.13 -13.13 9.68
CA PRO A 6 13.31 -12.29 9.83
C PRO A 6 13.02 -10.86 9.34
N LEU A 7 13.42 -9.86 10.12
CA LEU A 7 13.14 -8.45 9.81
C LEU A 7 13.66 -8.02 8.43
N HIS A 8 14.81 -8.53 8.01
CA HIS A 8 15.36 -8.30 6.66
C HIS A 8 14.44 -8.84 5.56
N GLY A 9 13.79 -9.99 5.78
CA GLY A 9 12.82 -10.54 4.83
C GLY A 9 11.58 -9.66 4.72
N VAL A 10 11.12 -9.10 5.84
CA VAL A 10 9.99 -8.16 5.84
C VAL A 10 10.37 -6.85 5.14
N LEU A 11 11.57 -6.31 5.40
CA LEU A 11 12.10 -5.14 4.71
C LEU A 11 12.13 -5.32 3.19
N LEU A 12 12.65 -6.45 2.72
CA LEU A 12 12.71 -6.75 1.28
C LEU A 12 11.31 -6.85 0.66
N ALA A 13 10.36 -7.45 1.37
CA ALA A 13 8.98 -7.52 0.90
C ALA A 13 8.36 -6.12 0.78
N VAL A 14 8.42 -5.31 1.83
CA VAL A 14 7.84 -3.94 1.83
C VAL A 14 8.47 -3.09 0.73
N HIS A 15 9.79 -3.13 0.60
CA HIS A 15 10.51 -2.39 -0.45
C HIS A 15 10.09 -2.81 -1.87
N ALA A 16 9.75 -4.08 -2.07
CA ALA A 16 9.31 -4.58 -3.37
C ALA A 16 7.83 -4.26 -3.66
N PHE A 17 6.97 -4.27 -2.64
CA PHE A 17 5.51 -4.18 -2.84
C PHE A 17 4.92 -2.77 -2.68
N GLN A 18 5.48 -1.89 -1.86
CA GLN A 18 5.02 -0.49 -1.80
C GLN A 18 5.06 0.22 -3.17
N PRO A 19 6.10 0.05 -4.02
CA PRO A 19 6.09 0.59 -5.39
C PRO A 19 5.01 -0.03 -6.29
N VAL A 20 4.62 -1.28 -6.04
CA VAL A 20 3.52 -1.93 -6.76
C VAL A 20 2.18 -1.34 -6.32
N ALA A 21 1.98 -1.11 -5.02
CA ALA A 21 0.81 -0.40 -4.52
C ALA A 21 0.71 1.01 -5.10
N GLU A 22 1.83 1.72 -5.19
CA GLU A 22 1.93 3.03 -5.84
C GLU A 22 1.51 3.00 -7.31
N LEU A 23 1.97 1.99 -8.06
CA LEU A 23 1.57 1.80 -9.45
C LEU A 23 0.06 1.60 -9.57
N TYR A 24 -0.53 0.76 -8.71
CA TYR A 24 -1.98 0.53 -8.70
C TYR A 24 -2.75 1.81 -8.37
N ALA A 25 -2.29 2.58 -7.38
CA ALA A 25 -2.87 3.87 -7.03
C ALA A 25 -2.87 4.81 -8.25
N LYS A 26 -1.74 4.95 -8.95
CA LYS A 26 -1.66 5.79 -10.15
C LYS A 26 -2.52 5.29 -11.30
N MET A 27 -2.61 3.98 -11.50
CA MET A 27 -3.51 3.40 -12.50
C MET A 27 -4.97 3.75 -12.19
N LEU A 28 -5.37 3.69 -10.92
CA LEU A 28 -6.69 4.10 -10.49
C LEU A 28 -6.91 5.60 -10.72
N GLU A 29 -6.02 6.46 -10.24
CA GLU A 29 -6.07 7.92 -10.40
C GLU A 29 -6.13 8.38 -11.88
N GLN A 30 -5.66 7.54 -12.80
CA GLN A 30 -5.69 7.79 -14.25
C GLN A 30 -6.89 7.15 -14.97
N GLY A 31 -7.84 6.56 -14.23
CA GLY A 31 -9.00 5.87 -14.82
C GLY A 31 -8.61 4.69 -15.70
N HIS A 32 -7.53 3.98 -15.37
CA HIS A 32 -7.06 2.86 -16.18
C HIS A 32 -8.13 1.76 -16.25
N PRO A 33 -8.47 1.19 -17.44
CA PRO A 33 -9.61 0.28 -17.60
C PRO A 33 -9.64 -0.93 -16.65
N LEU A 34 -8.47 -1.41 -16.22
CA LEU A 34 -8.36 -2.51 -15.25
C LEU A 34 -8.87 -2.15 -13.84
N SER A 35 -8.88 -0.88 -13.44
CA SER A 35 -9.32 -0.46 -12.11
C SER A 35 -10.83 -0.66 -11.90
N GLY A 36 -11.61 -0.75 -12.98
CA GLY A 36 -13.04 -1.11 -12.96
C GLY A 36 -13.32 -2.58 -12.64
N ASN A 37 -12.31 -3.45 -12.65
CA ASN A 37 -12.50 -4.88 -12.40
C ASN A 37 -12.47 -5.19 -10.89
N SER A 38 -13.49 -5.87 -10.37
CA SER A 38 -13.59 -6.24 -8.96
C SER A 38 -12.40 -7.09 -8.46
N SER A 39 -11.91 -8.03 -9.27
CA SER A 39 -10.74 -8.86 -8.90
C SER A 39 -9.44 -8.05 -8.84
N TRP A 40 -9.36 -6.94 -9.60
CA TRP A 40 -8.25 -6.00 -9.51
C TRP A 40 -8.36 -5.18 -8.21
N ARG A 41 -9.56 -4.69 -7.87
CA ARG A 41 -9.82 -3.93 -6.63
C ARG A 41 -9.53 -4.78 -5.39
N GLU A 42 -9.96 -6.03 -5.37
CA GLU A 42 -9.67 -7.00 -4.29
C GLU A 42 -8.16 -7.24 -4.13
N ARG A 43 -7.46 -7.43 -5.26
CA ARG A 43 -6.00 -7.60 -5.25
C ARG A 43 -5.31 -6.35 -4.73
N PHE A 44 -5.75 -5.18 -5.17
CA PHE A 44 -5.19 -3.91 -4.72
C PHE A 44 -5.35 -3.75 -3.20
N HIS A 45 -6.56 -4.00 -2.69
CA HIS A 45 -6.82 -3.98 -1.25
C HIS A 45 -5.90 -4.93 -0.49
N LYS A 46 -5.70 -6.15 -1.03
CA LYS A 46 -4.83 -7.12 -0.39
C LYS A 46 -3.37 -6.67 -0.34
N ILE A 47 -2.89 -6.00 -1.39
CA ILE A 47 -1.54 -5.42 -1.42
C ILE A 47 -1.42 -4.34 -0.33
N LEU A 48 -2.36 -3.38 -0.28
CA LEU A 48 -2.38 -2.31 0.73
C LEU A 48 -2.31 -2.85 2.16
N GLN A 49 -3.12 -3.85 2.48
CA GLN A 49 -3.13 -4.50 3.79
C GLN A 49 -1.80 -5.18 4.14
N LEU A 50 -1.20 -5.90 3.17
CA LEU A 50 0.06 -6.62 3.40
C LEU A 50 1.23 -5.64 3.55
N ASP A 51 1.25 -4.58 2.75
CA ASP A 51 2.26 -3.52 2.84
C ASP A 51 2.18 -2.79 4.17
N GLN A 52 0.98 -2.40 4.61
CA GLN A 52 0.80 -1.73 5.91
C GLN A 52 1.28 -2.59 7.07
N GLN A 53 0.96 -3.90 7.07
CA GLN A 53 1.43 -4.82 8.10
C GLN A 53 2.96 -4.97 8.09
N GLY A 54 3.55 -5.08 6.90
CA GLY A 54 5.00 -5.17 6.73
C GLY A 54 5.72 -3.89 7.14
N ALA A 55 5.23 -2.73 6.68
CA ALA A 55 5.78 -1.42 6.98
C ALA A 55 5.70 -1.14 8.48
N ALA A 56 4.55 -1.40 9.13
CA ALA A 56 4.42 -1.26 10.57
C ALA A 56 5.46 -2.11 11.34
N THR A 57 5.72 -3.34 10.89
CA THR A 57 6.72 -4.23 11.49
C THR A 57 8.14 -3.69 11.31
N VAL A 58 8.49 -3.28 10.08
CA VAL A 58 9.82 -2.81 9.72
C VAL A 58 10.13 -1.48 10.39
N LEU A 59 9.21 -0.52 10.33
CA LEU A 59 9.37 0.82 10.91
C LEU A 59 9.42 0.79 12.44
N ALA A 60 8.77 -0.17 13.10
CA ALA A 60 8.80 -0.31 14.56
C ALA A 60 10.07 -0.97 15.11
N HIS A 61 10.71 -1.84 14.32
CA HIS A 61 11.79 -2.71 14.83
C HIS A 61 13.15 -2.50 14.17
N ALA A 62 13.22 -1.87 13.00
CA ALA A 62 14.47 -1.69 12.28
C ALA A 62 15.32 -0.57 12.90
N GLN A 63 16.64 -0.74 12.76
CA GLN A 63 17.63 0.28 13.09
C GLN A 63 18.41 0.59 11.81
N PRO A 64 17.90 1.50 10.96
CA PRO A 64 18.56 1.80 9.70
C PRO A 64 19.94 2.42 9.95
N THR A 65 20.91 2.03 9.13
CA THR A 65 22.18 2.74 9.05
C THR A 65 21.96 4.16 8.50
N PRO A 66 22.92 5.08 8.64
CA PRO A 66 22.81 6.41 8.02
C PRO A 66 22.54 6.35 6.51
N VAL A 67 23.10 5.37 5.80
CA VAL A 67 22.88 5.15 4.36
C VAL A 67 21.46 4.62 4.09
N GLY A 68 20.91 3.79 4.97
CA GLY A 68 19.55 3.25 4.84
C GLY A 68 18.45 4.23 5.30
N ALA A 69 18.77 5.24 6.10
CA ALA A 69 17.78 6.16 6.67
C ALA A 69 16.85 6.83 5.63
N PRO A 70 17.33 7.28 4.44
CA PRO A 70 16.46 7.82 3.41
C PRO A 70 15.41 6.83 2.89
N LEU A 71 15.78 5.55 2.71
CA LEU A 71 14.82 4.51 2.27
C LEU A 71 13.68 4.35 3.29
N PHE A 72 13.99 4.39 4.58
CA PHE A 72 12.98 4.27 5.64
C PHE A 72 12.11 5.53 5.74
N ALA A 73 12.65 6.70 5.41
CA ALA A 73 11.85 7.91 5.32
C ALA A 73 10.83 7.82 4.17
N GLU A 74 11.27 7.41 2.98
CA GLU A 74 10.38 7.18 1.83
C GLU A 74 9.33 6.10 2.11
N MET A 75 9.73 5.00 2.74
CA MET A 75 8.81 3.93 3.17
C MET A 75 7.68 4.46 4.05
N ARG A 76 7.98 5.40 4.96
CA ARG A 76 6.97 6.02 5.83
C ARG A 76 6.03 6.93 5.04
N VAL A 77 6.57 7.75 4.14
CA VAL A 77 5.77 8.64 3.28
C VAL A 77 4.79 7.83 2.42
N LEU A 78 5.27 6.74 1.81
CA LEU A 78 4.41 5.86 1.01
C LEU A 78 3.38 5.15 1.87
N ASP A 79 3.76 4.61 3.04
CA ASP A 79 2.84 3.94 3.96
C ASP A 79 1.69 4.85 4.39
N GLU A 80 1.99 6.10 4.77
CA GLU A 80 0.98 7.09 5.17
C GLU A 80 0.02 7.43 4.03
N ARG A 81 0.54 7.67 2.82
CA ARG A 81 -0.29 7.96 1.63
C ARG A 81 -1.18 6.77 1.26
N LEU A 82 -0.61 5.57 1.21
CA LEU A 82 -1.33 4.35 0.82
C LEU A 82 -2.38 3.96 1.86
N ALA A 83 -2.10 4.16 3.16
CA ALA A 83 -3.09 3.96 4.21
C ALA A 83 -4.25 4.97 4.13
N GLU A 84 -3.98 6.21 3.74
CA GLU A 84 -5.04 7.20 3.48
C GLU A 84 -5.89 6.81 2.27
N LEU A 85 -5.25 6.36 1.18
CA LEU A 85 -5.95 5.87 0.00
C LEU A 85 -6.83 4.65 0.33
N GLU A 86 -6.31 3.70 1.12
CA GLU A 86 -7.08 2.54 1.57
C GLU A 86 -8.31 2.95 2.37
N ARG A 87 -8.18 3.90 3.30
CA ARG A 87 -9.31 4.41 4.10
C ARG A 87 -10.41 5.01 3.23
N LYS A 88 -10.03 5.78 2.20
CA LYS A 88 -10.97 6.37 1.25
C LYS A 88 -11.70 5.29 0.45
N LEU A 89 -10.95 4.34 -0.11
CA LEU A 89 -11.49 3.35 -1.05
C LEU A 89 -12.25 2.19 -0.37
N PHE A 90 -11.93 1.87 0.88
CA PHE A 90 -12.36 0.62 1.53
C PHE A 90 -12.93 0.80 2.95
N ALA A 91 -13.59 1.93 3.24
CA ALA A 91 -14.09 2.19 4.59
C ALA A 91 -15.01 1.05 5.10
N GLY A 92 -14.71 0.54 6.29
CA GLY A 92 -15.47 -0.57 6.90
C GLY A 92 -15.25 -1.95 6.24
N GLY A 93 -14.17 -2.12 5.46
CA GLY A 93 -13.78 -3.43 4.90
C GLY A 93 -14.54 -3.82 3.63
N ARG A 94 -15.22 -2.89 2.98
CA ARG A 94 -15.89 -3.07 1.69
C ARG A 94 -15.39 -2.02 0.71
N ALA A 95 -15.18 -2.42 -0.54
CA ALA A 95 -14.90 -1.48 -1.62
C ALA A 95 -16.09 -0.51 -1.77
N LEU A 96 -15.81 0.78 -1.83
CA LEU A 96 -16.79 1.81 -2.07
C LEU A 96 -16.72 2.19 -3.54
N ASP A 97 -17.57 1.57 -4.36
CA ASP A 97 -17.54 1.75 -5.82
C ASP A 97 -17.58 3.23 -6.23
N ALA A 98 -18.32 4.06 -5.49
CA ALA A 98 -18.39 5.51 -5.70
C ALA A 98 -17.02 6.22 -5.54
N ASP A 99 -16.19 5.82 -4.56
CA ASP A 99 -14.88 6.43 -4.33
C ASP A 99 -13.85 5.97 -5.37
N PHE A 100 -14.03 4.77 -5.92
CA PHE A 100 -13.24 4.30 -7.06
C PHE A 100 -13.54 5.11 -8.33
N ASP A 101 -14.81 5.39 -8.59
CA ASP A 101 -15.23 6.11 -9.79
C ASP A 101 -14.88 7.61 -9.70
N GLU A 102 -15.01 8.23 -8.52
CA GLU A 102 -14.56 9.61 -8.26
C GLU A 102 -13.05 9.77 -8.48
N LEU A 103 -12.23 8.85 -7.94
CA LEU A 103 -10.78 8.88 -8.12
C LEU A 103 -10.33 8.54 -9.54
N ALA A 104 -11.11 7.75 -10.27
CA ALA A 104 -10.86 7.42 -11.67
C ALA A 104 -11.22 8.56 -12.64
N GLY A 105 -11.88 9.63 -12.15
CA GLY A 105 -12.34 10.74 -12.99
C GLY A 105 -13.45 10.32 -13.95
N HIS A 106 -14.26 9.32 -13.60
CA HIS A 106 -15.45 8.94 -14.34
C HIS A 106 -16.65 9.73 -13.79
N ASP A 107 -17.10 10.74 -14.54
CA ASP A 107 -18.35 11.50 -14.34
C ASP A 107 -19.56 10.73 -14.91
#